data_AF-A0A7V9LGN9-F1
#
_entry.id   AF-A0A7V9LGN9-F1
#
_cell.length_a   1.000
_cell.length_b   1.000
_cell.length_c   1.000
_cell.angle_alpha   90.00
_cell.angle_beta   90.00
_cell.angle_gamma   90.00
#
_symmetry.space_group_name_H-M   'P 1'
#
loop_
_entity.id
_entity.type
_entity.pdbx_description
1 polymer ?
#
loop_
_entity_poly.entity_id
_entity_poly.type
_entity_poly.pdbx_seq_one_letter_code
_entity_poly.pdbx_strand_id
1 'polypeptide(L)'
;MFCPRCAQESEKGDRFCPNCGEDLSARKGGEDAVEKRATLREQIAKLIGTTRNARLATVGTLVAVAIAVVAFAALRTDEDEPQDQYTETADPICAEAKRQIAAAQPAEGGADQRRAARSTVLAVALWRARLEDVPIPVDRVERAVALDDAMLRTLIDAGALARGPAADETGPLAQAEELDAAIAATESAIDELGLDACAEIEIAPM
;
A
#
# COMPACT_ATOMS: atom_id res chain seq x y z
N MET A 1 -28.50 -9.41 -22.59
CA MET A 1 -27.35 -9.81 -21.73
C MET A 1 -26.28 -8.76 -21.88
N PHE A 2 -25.53 -8.42 -20.84
CA PHE A 2 -24.51 -7.36 -20.95
C PHE A 2 -23.15 -7.94 -21.35
N CYS A 3 -22.47 -7.29 -22.28
CA CYS A 3 -21.10 -7.64 -22.65
C CYS A 3 -20.16 -7.38 -21.46
N PRO A 4 -19.31 -8.34 -21.03
CA PRO A 4 -18.42 -8.15 -19.89
C PRO A 4 -17.31 -7.14 -20.15
N ARG A 5 -17.00 -6.88 -21.43
CA ARG A 5 -15.91 -5.99 -21.83
C ARG A 5 -16.33 -4.54 -21.95
N CYS A 6 -17.51 -4.28 -22.52
CA CYS A 6 -17.98 -2.91 -22.79
C CYS A 6 -19.29 -2.54 -22.11
N ALA A 7 -19.86 -3.44 -21.31
CA ALA A 7 -21.12 -3.27 -20.58
C ALA A 7 -22.36 -2.99 -21.45
N GLN A 8 -22.26 -3.06 -22.78
CA GLN A 8 -23.39 -2.82 -23.67
C GLN A 8 -24.36 -4.01 -23.68
N GLU A 9 -25.65 -3.71 -23.81
CA GLU A 9 -26.67 -4.73 -23.96
C GLU A 9 -26.54 -5.44 -25.33
N SER A 10 -26.55 -6.78 -25.30
CA SER A 10 -26.55 -7.66 -26.47
C SER A 10 -27.73 -8.62 -26.38
N GLU A 11 -28.23 -9.09 -27.52
CA GLU A 11 -29.43 -9.91 -27.58
C GLU A 11 -29.14 -11.33 -27.07
N LYS A 12 -30.15 -12.00 -26.50
CA LYS A 12 -29.98 -13.36 -25.99
C LYS A 12 -29.86 -14.32 -27.19
N GLY A 13 -28.64 -14.78 -27.47
CA GLY A 13 -28.35 -15.72 -28.56
C GLY A 13 -27.20 -15.29 -29.46
N ASP A 14 -26.76 -14.03 -29.34
CA ASP A 14 -25.62 -13.49 -30.08
C ASP A 14 -24.34 -14.26 -29.75
N ARG A 15 -23.58 -14.62 -30.79
CA ARG A 15 -22.25 -15.23 -30.62
C ARG A 15 -21.18 -14.19 -30.31
N PHE A 16 -21.36 -12.96 -30.76
CA PHE A 16 -20.40 -11.87 -30.59
C PHE A 16 -21.12 -10.58 -30.19
N CYS A 17 -20.48 -9.75 -29.38
CA CYS A 17 -21.01 -8.43 -29.05
C CYS A 17 -20.94 -7.53 -30.31
N PRO A 18 -22.08 -6.95 -30.76
CA PRO A 18 -22.08 -6.09 -31.95
C PRO A 18 -21.29 -4.79 -31.77
N ASN A 19 -20.98 -4.40 -30.52
CA ASN A 19 -20.29 -3.15 -30.23
C ASN A 19 -18.75 -3.29 -30.15
N CYS A 20 -18.25 -4.40 -29.60
CA CYS A 20 -16.81 -4.57 -29.37
C CYS A 20 -16.20 -5.86 -29.93
N GLY A 21 -17.02 -6.72 -30.54
CA GLY A 21 -16.58 -7.99 -31.13
C GLY A 21 -16.27 -9.10 -30.12
N GLU A 22 -16.52 -8.89 -28.82
CA GLU A 22 -16.26 -9.89 -27.77
C GLU A 22 -17.08 -11.17 -28.01
N ASP A 23 -16.45 -12.34 -27.88
CA ASP A 23 -17.12 -13.64 -28.02
C ASP A 23 -18.01 -13.93 -26.80
N LEU A 24 -19.32 -13.98 -27.04
CA LEU A 24 -20.35 -14.23 -26.03
C LEU A 24 -20.76 -15.71 -25.96
N SER A 25 -20.28 -16.54 -26.89
CA SER A 25 -20.66 -17.95 -27.01
C SER A 25 -20.07 -18.84 -25.91
N ALA A 26 -18.99 -18.41 -25.26
CA ALA A 26 -18.36 -19.09 -24.12
C ALA A 26 -19.28 -19.25 -22.90
N ARG A 27 -20.38 -18.48 -22.80
CA ARG A 27 -21.32 -18.58 -21.66
C ARG A 27 -22.41 -19.64 -21.81
N LYS A 28 -22.45 -20.43 -22.89
CA LYS A 28 -23.26 -21.66 -22.94
C LYS A 28 -22.70 -22.80 -22.06
N GLY A 29 -21.51 -22.66 -21.47
CA GLY A 29 -20.87 -23.66 -20.60
C GLY A 29 -21.44 -23.75 -19.16
N GLY A 30 -22.69 -23.32 -18.93
CA GLY A 30 -23.35 -23.44 -17.63
C GLY A 30 -23.76 -24.88 -17.30
N GLU A 31 -24.12 -25.66 -18.32
CA GLU A 31 -24.52 -27.07 -18.16
C GLU A 31 -23.29 -27.99 -17.98
N ASP A 32 -22.21 -27.74 -18.71
CA ASP A 32 -20.94 -28.48 -18.58
C ASP A 32 -20.26 -28.27 -17.21
N ALA A 33 -20.40 -27.09 -16.60
CA ALA A 33 -19.85 -26.81 -15.27
C ALA A 33 -20.62 -27.52 -14.15
N VAL A 34 -21.91 -27.77 -14.34
CA VAL A 34 -22.74 -28.55 -13.39
C VAL A 34 -22.42 -30.04 -13.50
N GLU A 35 -22.25 -30.57 -14.72
CA GLU A 35 -21.87 -31.96 -14.95
C GLU A 35 -20.44 -32.28 -14.45
N LYS A 36 -19.48 -31.37 -14.66
CA LYS A 36 -18.12 -31.51 -14.11
C LYS A 36 -18.09 -31.44 -12.58
N ARG A 37 -18.97 -30.66 -11.94
CA ARG A 37 -19.08 -30.61 -10.46
C ARG A 37 -19.72 -31.86 -9.87
N ALA A 38 -20.68 -32.45 -10.58
CA ALA A 38 -21.30 -33.71 -10.18
C ALA A 38 -20.29 -34.87 -10.21
N THR A 39 -19.50 -34.97 -11.29
CA THR A 39 -18.46 -36.00 -11.42
C THR A 39 -17.28 -35.81 -10.46
N LEU A 40 -16.91 -34.56 -10.14
CA LEU A 40 -15.86 -34.29 -9.15
C LEU A 40 -16.26 -34.75 -7.73
N ARG A 41 -17.51 -34.47 -7.31
CA ARG A 41 -18.03 -34.91 -6.00
C ARG A 41 -18.06 -36.43 -5.88
N GLU A 42 -18.41 -37.12 -6.95
CA GLU A 42 -18.49 -38.58 -6.97
C GLU A 42 -17.10 -39.24 -6.99
N GLN A 43 -16.12 -38.62 -7.65
CA GLN A 43 -14.71 -39.03 -7.58
C GLN A 43 -14.10 -38.77 -6.20
N ILE A 44 -14.41 -37.63 -5.56
CA ILE A 44 -13.98 -37.34 -4.19
C ILE A 44 -14.60 -38.33 -3.19
N ALA A 45 -15.86 -38.71 -3.38
CA ALA A 45 -16.53 -39.71 -2.54
C ALA A 45 -15.84 -41.09 -2.61
N LYS A 46 -15.25 -41.46 -3.76
CA LYS A 46 -14.45 -42.69 -3.90
C LYS A 46 -13.07 -42.62 -3.23
N LEU A 47 -12.53 -41.42 -3.00
CA LEU A 47 -11.24 -41.22 -2.34
C LEU A 47 -11.34 -41.20 -0.81
N ILE A 48 -12.53 -40.98 -0.25
CA ILE A 48 -12.76 -41.06 1.20
C ILE A 48 -12.88 -42.53 1.59
N GLY A 49 -11.75 -43.13 1.98
CA GLY A 49 -11.70 -44.51 2.45
C GLY A 49 -12.77 -44.80 3.50
N THR A 50 -13.46 -45.93 3.36
CA THR A 50 -14.57 -46.34 4.24
C THR A 50 -14.08 -46.74 5.64
N THR A 51 -12.77 -46.92 5.83
CA THR A 51 -12.18 -47.30 7.11
C THR A 51 -11.76 -46.09 7.94
N ARG A 52 -11.92 -46.20 9.26
CA ARG A 52 -11.66 -45.11 10.23
C ARG A 52 -10.21 -44.60 10.16
N ASN A 53 -9.26 -45.50 9.89
CA ASN A 53 -7.84 -45.17 9.76
C ASN A 53 -7.53 -44.44 8.44
N ALA A 54 -8.21 -44.79 7.35
CA ALA A 54 -8.04 -44.08 6.08
C ALA A 54 -8.53 -42.63 6.20
N ARG A 55 -9.65 -42.40 6.89
CA ARG A 55 -10.18 -41.04 7.13
C ARG A 55 -9.23 -40.15 7.93
N LEU A 56 -8.59 -40.70 8.98
CA LEU A 56 -7.60 -39.96 9.76
C LEU A 56 -6.39 -39.56 8.91
N ALA A 57 -5.91 -40.45 8.04
CA ALA A 57 -4.80 -40.15 7.13
C ALA A 57 -5.18 -39.04 6.13
N THR A 58 -6.40 -39.07 5.55
CA THR A 58 -6.83 -38.06 4.57
C THR A 58 -6.97 -36.68 5.20
N VAL A 59 -7.54 -36.61 6.41
CA VAL A 59 -7.68 -35.35 7.16
C VAL A 59 -6.30 -34.80 7.53
N GLY A 60 -5.38 -35.66 7.97
CA GLY A 60 -3.99 -35.26 8.27
C GLY A 60 -3.29 -34.62 7.08
N THR A 61 -3.39 -35.22 5.89
CA THR A 61 -2.80 -34.67 4.67
C THR A 61 -3.42 -33.34 4.27
N LEU A 62 -4.75 -33.19 4.37
CA LEU A 62 -5.43 -31.92 4.06
C LEU A 62 -4.99 -30.79 5.00
N VAL A 63 -4.86 -31.08 6.30
CA VAL A 63 -4.36 -30.12 7.28
C VAL A 63 -2.91 -29.73 6.97
N ALA A 64 -2.04 -30.68 6.65
CA ALA A 64 -0.66 -30.41 6.27
C ALA A 64 -0.56 -29.53 5.01
N VAL A 65 -1.38 -29.80 3.99
CA VAL A 65 -1.46 -28.97 2.78
C VAL A 65 -1.98 -27.57 3.09
N ALA A 66 -3.01 -27.44 3.94
CA ALA A 66 -3.51 -26.13 4.35
C ALA A 66 -2.45 -25.32 5.10
N ILE A 67 -1.71 -25.94 6.02
CA ILE A 67 -0.59 -25.31 6.72
C ILE A 67 0.50 -24.89 5.72
N ALA A 68 0.86 -25.76 4.76
CA ALA A 68 1.84 -25.43 3.74
C ALA A 68 1.40 -24.26 2.85
N VAL A 69 0.11 -24.16 2.50
CA VAL A 69 -0.44 -23.03 1.73
C VAL A 69 -0.44 -21.75 2.55
N VAL A 70 -0.79 -21.79 3.84
CA VAL A 70 -0.73 -20.61 4.71
C VAL A 70 0.71 -20.15 4.91
N ALA A 71 1.64 -21.08 5.15
CA ALA A 71 3.06 -20.79 5.24
C ALA A 71 3.59 -20.24 3.91
N PHE A 72 3.19 -20.81 2.77
CA PHE A 72 3.61 -20.33 1.45
C PHE A 72 2.98 -18.98 1.10
N ALA A 73 1.74 -18.70 1.52
CA ALA A 73 1.11 -17.40 1.34
C ALA A 73 1.76 -16.33 2.22
N ALA A 74 2.26 -16.71 3.41
CA ALA A 74 3.12 -15.87 4.23
C ALA A 74 4.58 -15.79 3.71
N LEU A 75 4.98 -16.67 2.78
CA LEU A 75 6.32 -16.72 2.17
C LEU A 75 6.35 -16.26 0.70
N ARG A 76 5.22 -15.99 0.05
CA ARG A 76 5.16 -15.02 -1.06
C ARG A 76 5.40 -13.68 -0.37
N THR A 77 6.63 -13.33 0.02
CA THR A 77 7.65 -12.78 -0.88
C THR A 77 6.92 -11.99 -1.94
N ASP A 78 6.54 -10.78 -1.53
CA ASP A 78 6.67 -9.62 -2.39
C ASP A 78 7.79 -9.92 -3.39
N GLU A 79 7.47 -9.92 -4.67
CA GLU A 79 8.51 -9.96 -5.71
C GLU A 79 9.27 -8.65 -5.56
N ASP A 80 10.13 -8.58 -4.53
CA ASP A 80 11.00 -7.47 -4.22
C ASP A 80 11.80 -7.27 -5.50
N GLU A 81 11.39 -6.30 -6.31
CA GLU A 81 12.27 -5.74 -7.32
C GLU A 81 13.58 -5.47 -6.57
N PRO A 82 14.72 -5.99 -7.07
CA PRO A 82 15.96 -5.90 -6.33
C PRO A 82 16.18 -4.45 -5.93
N GLN A 83 16.09 -4.18 -4.62
CA GLN A 83 16.23 -2.83 -4.10
C GLN A 83 17.59 -2.34 -4.55
N ASP A 84 17.61 -1.21 -5.25
CA ASP A 84 18.88 -0.61 -5.61
C ASP A 84 19.55 -0.01 -4.37
N GLN A 85 20.85 0.23 -4.50
CA GLN A 85 21.68 0.74 -3.41
C GLN A 85 21.13 2.04 -2.79
N TYR A 86 20.39 2.85 -3.57
CA TYR A 86 19.78 4.06 -3.06
C TYR A 86 18.62 3.74 -2.14
N THR A 87 17.68 2.88 -2.54
CA THR A 87 16.57 2.46 -1.66
C THR A 87 17.10 1.79 -0.39
N GLU A 88 18.08 0.88 -0.50
CA GLU A 88 18.69 0.21 0.68
C GLU A 88 19.26 1.21 1.72
N THR A 89 19.73 2.38 1.27
CA THR A 89 20.32 3.41 2.15
C THR A 89 19.31 4.46 2.58
N ALA A 90 18.48 4.95 1.66
CA ALA A 90 17.54 6.03 1.88
C ALA A 90 16.34 5.60 2.75
N ASP A 91 15.87 4.36 2.59
CA ASP A 91 14.71 3.84 3.29
C ASP A 91 14.88 3.82 4.83
N PRO A 92 15.94 3.25 5.42
CA PRO A 92 16.14 3.31 6.86
C PRO A 92 16.36 4.73 7.40
N ILE A 93 16.94 5.65 6.61
CA ILE A 93 17.09 7.06 7.00
C ILE A 93 15.71 7.72 7.09
N CYS A 94 14.87 7.50 6.09
CA CYS A 94 13.50 7.96 6.01
C CYS A 94 12.66 7.41 7.17
N ALA A 95 12.69 6.10 7.39
CA ALA A 95 11.94 5.44 8.45
C ALA A 95 12.30 5.98 9.84
N GLU A 96 13.59 6.22 10.10
CA GLU A 96 14.02 6.82 11.36
C GLU A 96 13.51 8.25 11.54
N ALA A 97 13.53 9.07 10.48
CA ALA A 97 12.98 10.43 10.52
C ALA A 97 11.48 10.43 10.82
N LYS A 98 10.69 9.58 10.16
CA LYS A 98 9.25 9.47 10.41
C LYS A 98 8.93 9.02 11.83
N ARG A 99 9.67 8.06 12.39
CA ARG A 99 9.53 7.67 13.81
C ARG A 99 9.78 8.84 14.76
N GLN A 100 10.78 9.68 14.48
CA GLN A 100 11.05 10.88 15.29
C GLN A 100 9.92 11.91 15.20
N ILE A 101 9.33 12.09 14.01
CA ILE A 101 8.16 12.96 13.82
C ILE A 101 6.97 12.40 14.60
N ALA A 102 6.60 11.13 14.37
CA ALA A 102 5.48 10.47 15.02
C ALA A 102 5.62 10.47 16.56
N ALA A 103 6.82 10.21 17.09
CA ALA A 103 7.07 10.23 18.53
C ALA A 103 6.91 11.61 19.18
N ALA A 104 6.93 12.69 18.39
CA ALA A 104 6.79 14.05 18.87
C ALA A 104 5.39 14.63 18.67
N GLN A 105 4.49 13.90 18.02
CA GLN A 105 3.09 14.29 17.88
C GLN A 105 2.34 14.08 19.20
N PRO A 106 1.46 15.02 19.60
CA PRO A 106 0.60 14.83 20.75
C PRO A 106 -0.39 13.69 20.52
N ALA A 107 -0.80 13.04 21.60
CA ALA A 107 -1.91 12.10 21.55
C ALA A 107 -3.21 12.81 21.11
N GLU A 108 -3.55 13.99 21.67
CA GLU A 108 -4.67 14.85 21.27
C GLU A 108 -4.47 16.30 21.80
N GLY A 109 -4.67 17.36 20.99
CA GLY A 109 -4.88 18.75 21.46
C GLY A 109 -3.91 19.87 20.95
N GLY A 110 -4.48 21.02 20.56
CA GLY A 110 -3.81 22.11 19.79
C GLY A 110 -2.70 22.92 20.50
N ALA A 111 -2.51 22.82 21.81
CA ALA A 111 -1.36 23.47 22.46
C ALA A 111 -0.02 22.78 22.13
N ASP A 112 -0.07 21.49 21.79
CA ASP A 112 1.12 20.70 21.44
C ASP A 112 1.50 20.77 19.96
N GLN A 113 0.62 21.28 19.07
CA GLN A 113 0.91 21.39 17.63
C GLN A 113 2.18 22.19 17.35
N ARG A 114 2.44 23.28 18.08
CA ARG A 114 3.69 24.05 17.93
C ARG A 114 4.92 23.28 18.36
N ARG A 115 4.78 22.41 19.36
CA ARG A 115 5.88 21.57 19.83
C ARG A 115 6.18 20.49 18.77
N ALA A 116 5.14 19.84 18.26
CA ALA A 116 5.21 18.88 17.17
C ALA A 116 5.78 19.51 15.88
N ALA A 117 5.42 20.75 15.57
CA ALA A 117 5.97 21.47 14.42
C ALA A 117 7.48 21.71 14.58
N ARG A 118 7.96 22.08 15.78
CA ARG A 118 9.40 22.27 16.03
C ARG A 118 10.20 20.98 15.91
N SER A 119 9.69 19.87 16.44
CA SER A 119 10.33 18.57 16.28
C SER A 119 10.32 18.12 14.81
N THR A 120 9.23 18.38 14.09
CA THR A 120 9.13 18.11 12.64
C THR A 120 10.20 18.88 11.87
N VAL A 121 10.39 20.17 12.16
CA VAL A 121 11.46 20.96 11.54
C VAL A 121 12.84 20.31 11.74
N LEU A 122 13.14 19.86 12.96
CA LEU A 122 14.43 19.24 13.26
C LEU A 122 14.60 17.87 12.57
N ALA A 123 13.56 17.03 12.61
CA ALA A 123 13.58 15.71 12.02
C ALA A 123 13.73 15.78 10.49
N VAL A 124 12.95 16.62 9.82
CA VAL A 124 13.01 16.78 8.36
C VAL A 124 14.33 17.43 7.92
N ALA A 125 14.86 18.40 8.68
CA ALA A 125 16.14 19.02 8.34
C ALA A 125 17.30 18.02 8.44
N LEU A 126 17.30 17.18 9.49
CA LEU A 126 18.28 16.12 9.66
C LEU A 126 18.14 15.04 8.58
N TRP A 127 16.90 14.70 8.20
CA TRP A 127 16.63 13.75 7.14
C TRP A 127 17.22 14.24 5.81
N ARG A 128 16.91 15.47 5.39
CA ARG A 128 17.47 16.08 4.17
C ARG A 128 19.00 16.07 4.16
N ALA A 129 19.61 16.50 5.26
CA ALA A 129 21.07 16.52 5.38
C ALA A 129 21.70 15.13 5.25
N ARG A 130 21.02 14.07 5.71
CA ARG A 130 21.50 12.69 5.56
C ARG A 130 21.32 12.14 4.15
N LEU A 131 20.27 12.57 3.43
CA LEU A 131 20.05 12.15 2.04
C LEU A 131 20.99 12.83 1.06
N GLU A 132 21.54 14.01 1.38
CA GLU A 132 22.48 14.74 0.51
C GLU A 132 23.72 13.90 0.14
N ASP A 133 24.17 13.02 1.04
CA ASP A 133 25.32 12.13 0.83
C ASP A 133 24.97 10.81 0.12
N VAL A 134 23.69 10.54 -0.15
CA VAL A 134 23.25 9.28 -0.77
C VAL A 134 23.28 9.42 -2.30
N PRO A 135 24.07 8.60 -3.03
CA PRO A 135 24.17 8.71 -4.48
C PRO A 135 22.84 8.32 -5.14
N ILE A 136 22.24 9.25 -5.88
CA ILE A 136 20.95 9.07 -6.56
C ILE A 136 21.17 8.38 -7.92
N PRO A 137 20.48 7.25 -8.20
CA PRO A 137 20.48 6.61 -9.51
C PRO A 137 19.90 7.53 -10.59
N VAL A 138 20.46 7.48 -11.80
CA VAL A 138 20.12 8.42 -12.89
C VAL A 138 18.63 8.38 -13.26
N ASP A 139 18.01 7.21 -13.14
CA ASP A 139 16.60 6.94 -13.42
C ASP A 139 15.64 7.36 -12.29
N ARG A 140 16.18 7.77 -11.13
CA ARG A 140 15.40 8.23 -9.96
C ARG A 140 15.57 9.71 -9.64
N VAL A 141 16.43 10.43 -10.35
CA VAL A 141 16.74 11.85 -10.08
C VAL A 141 15.48 12.70 -9.96
N GLU A 142 14.53 12.55 -10.89
CA GLU A 142 13.29 13.33 -10.86
C GLU A 142 12.46 13.09 -9.59
N ARG A 143 12.32 11.83 -9.17
CA ARG A 143 11.57 11.46 -7.96
C ARG A 143 12.30 11.86 -6.68
N ALA A 144 13.62 11.77 -6.66
CA ALA A 144 14.43 12.22 -5.53
C ALA A 144 14.37 13.75 -5.36
N VAL A 145 14.36 14.51 -6.46
CA VAL A 145 14.12 15.96 -6.44
C VAL A 145 12.72 16.28 -5.94
N ALA A 146 11.70 15.54 -6.38
CA ALA A 146 10.33 15.73 -5.90
C ALA A 146 10.21 15.50 -4.38
N LEU A 147 10.90 14.48 -3.84
CA LEU A 147 10.98 14.26 -2.39
C LEU A 147 11.69 15.42 -1.69
N ASP A 148 12.82 15.91 -2.20
CA ASP A 148 13.53 17.05 -1.60
C ASP A 148 12.68 18.33 -1.56
N ASP A 149 11.98 18.63 -2.66
CA ASP A 149 11.06 19.76 -2.77
C ASP A 149 9.89 19.64 -1.78
N ALA A 150 9.32 18.43 -1.65
CA ALA A 150 8.24 18.16 -0.69
C ALA A 150 8.73 18.35 0.77
N MET A 151 9.89 17.79 1.12
CA MET A 151 10.50 17.98 2.44
C MET A 151 10.84 19.45 2.73
N LEU A 152 11.33 20.20 1.73
CA LEU A 152 11.59 21.63 1.87
C LEU A 152 10.29 22.41 2.17
N ARG A 153 9.19 22.06 1.50
CA ARG A 153 7.88 22.65 1.79
C ARG A 153 7.43 22.32 3.21
N THR A 154 7.54 21.08 3.66
CA THR A 154 7.26 20.69 5.05
C THR A 154 8.08 21.48 6.06
N LEU A 155 9.37 21.74 5.79
CA LEU A 155 10.21 22.60 6.64
C LEU A 155 9.70 24.03 6.73
N ILE A 156 9.26 24.60 5.60
CA ILE A 156 8.73 25.97 5.53
C ILE A 156 7.44 26.06 6.35
N ASP A 157 6.50 25.14 6.12
CA ASP A 157 5.16 25.17 6.72
C ASP A 157 5.23 24.82 8.22
N ALA A 158 6.03 23.83 8.60
CA ALA A 158 6.29 23.50 10.01
C ALA A 158 7.01 24.66 10.73
N GLY A 159 7.96 25.31 10.06
CA GLY A 159 8.66 26.48 10.57
C GLY A 159 7.76 27.71 10.73
N ALA A 160 6.76 27.88 9.86
CA ALA A 160 5.72 28.89 9.97
C ALA A 160 4.82 28.60 11.19
N LEU A 161 4.27 27.39 11.30
CA LEU A 161 3.43 26.97 12.43
C LEU A 161 4.18 27.09 13.77
N ALA A 162 5.45 26.66 13.83
CA ALA A 162 6.28 26.69 15.03
C ALA A 162 6.56 28.12 15.58
N ARG A 163 6.59 29.12 14.70
CA ARG A 163 6.91 30.53 15.00
C ARG A 163 5.68 31.44 15.04
N GLY A 164 4.55 30.99 14.50
CA GLY A 164 3.31 31.76 14.42
C GLY A 164 2.86 32.30 15.78
N PRO A 165 2.28 33.52 15.84
CA PRO A 165 1.81 34.11 17.08
C PRO A 165 0.76 33.21 17.76
N ALA A 166 0.65 33.33 19.08
CA ALA A 166 -0.32 32.57 19.86
C ALA A 166 -1.80 32.98 19.66
N ALA A 167 -2.06 34.03 18.87
CA ALA A 167 -3.35 34.72 18.90
C ALA A 167 -3.83 35.16 17.50
N ASP A 168 -4.65 34.32 16.89
CA ASP A 168 -6.09 34.49 16.62
C ASP A 168 -6.63 33.06 16.40
N GLU A 169 -7.86 32.71 16.80
CA GLU A 169 -8.30 31.28 16.86
C GLU A 169 -8.23 30.55 15.50
N THR A 170 -8.21 31.29 14.40
CA THR A 170 -8.25 30.76 13.03
C THR A 170 -6.87 30.55 12.39
N GLY A 171 -5.83 31.29 12.85
CA GLY A 171 -4.50 31.25 12.23
C GLY A 171 -3.76 29.91 12.35
N PRO A 172 -3.70 29.29 13.55
CA PRO A 172 -3.03 28.01 13.74
C PRO A 172 -3.66 26.86 12.96
N LEU A 173 -4.98 26.86 12.78
CA LEU A 173 -5.69 25.81 12.05
C LEU A 173 -5.33 25.82 10.56
N ALA A 174 -5.32 27.00 9.92
CA ALA A 174 -4.91 27.10 8.52
C ALA A 174 -3.46 26.67 8.30
N GLN A 175 -2.55 27.02 9.23
CA GLN A 175 -1.14 26.61 9.16
C GLN A 175 -0.95 25.11 9.42
N ALA A 176 -1.77 24.50 10.27
CA ALA A 176 -1.77 23.06 10.49
C ALA A 176 -2.26 22.32 9.23
N GLU A 177 -3.33 22.80 8.59
CA GLU A 177 -3.83 22.23 7.32
C GLU A 177 -2.79 22.35 6.19
N GLU A 178 -2.10 23.49 6.07
CA GLU A 178 -0.99 23.67 5.13
C GLU A 178 0.16 22.69 5.40
N LEU A 179 0.53 22.50 6.67
CA LEU A 179 1.55 21.54 7.09
C LEU A 179 1.13 20.10 6.77
N ASP A 180 -0.10 19.71 7.06
CA ASP A 180 -0.62 18.37 6.75
C ASP A 180 -0.60 18.10 5.25
N ALA A 181 -0.96 19.09 4.42
CA ALA A 181 -0.86 18.97 2.97
C ALA A 181 0.60 18.79 2.49
N ALA A 182 1.56 19.49 3.12
CA ALA A 182 2.98 19.32 2.82
C ALA A 182 3.53 17.95 3.26
N ILE A 183 3.10 17.45 4.43
CA ILE A 183 3.41 16.09 4.90
C ILE A 183 2.86 15.07 3.92
N ALA A 184 1.59 15.18 3.52
CA ALA A 184 0.98 14.27 2.55
C ALA A 184 1.71 14.27 1.19
N ALA A 185 2.21 15.42 0.73
CA ALA A 185 3.05 15.49 -0.48
C ALA A 185 4.39 14.76 -0.29
N THR A 186 4.98 14.83 0.91
CA THR A 186 6.18 14.08 1.25
C THR A 186 5.91 12.58 1.25
N GLU A 187 4.80 12.13 1.85
CA GLU A 187 4.37 10.72 1.84
C GLU A 187 4.18 10.19 0.40
N SER A 188 3.51 10.95 -0.46
CA SER A 188 3.36 10.57 -1.87
C SER A 188 4.71 10.43 -2.59
N ALA A 189 5.70 11.28 -2.29
CA ALA A 189 7.03 11.20 -2.89
C ALA A 189 7.85 10.01 -2.34
N ILE A 190 7.64 9.61 -1.08
CA ILE A 190 8.21 8.39 -0.48
C ILE A 190 7.69 7.16 -1.23
N ASP A 191 6.38 7.08 -1.44
CA ASP A 191 5.73 5.97 -2.17
C ASP A 191 6.24 5.86 -3.62
N GLU A 192 6.36 6.98 -4.34
CA GLU A 192 6.89 7.01 -5.71
C GLU A 192 8.36 6.57 -5.81
N LEU A 193 9.12 6.74 -4.73
CA LEU A 193 10.50 6.27 -4.60
C LEU A 193 10.60 4.80 -4.16
N GLY A 194 9.50 4.15 -3.78
CA GLY A 194 9.53 2.77 -3.27
C GLY A 194 10.41 2.65 -2.03
N LEU A 195 10.24 3.55 -1.07
CA LEU A 195 10.88 3.48 0.25
C LEU A 195 9.93 2.74 1.21
N ASP A 196 9.83 1.43 1.05
CA ASP A 196 8.73 0.63 1.59
C ASP A 196 8.70 0.64 3.13
N ALA A 197 9.84 0.45 3.80
CA ALA A 197 9.88 0.46 5.26
C ALA A 197 9.54 1.85 5.84
N CYS A 198 9.84 2.90 5.08
CA CYS A 198 9.45 4.25 5.41
C CYS A 198 7.94 4.48 5.19
N ALA A 199 7.38 3.98 4.09
CA ALA A 199 5.96 4.10 3.76
C ALA A 199 5.05 3.43 4.82
N GLU A 200 5.50 2.33 5.44
CA GLU A 200 4.76 1.63 6.50
C GLU A 200 4.52 2.46 7.79
N ILE A 201 5.29 3.53 8.01
CA ILE A 201 5.18 4.34 9.23
C ILE A 201 4.17 5.46 8.99
N GLU A 202 3.01 5.45 9.63
CA GLU A 202 2.05 6.55 9.47
C GLU A 202 2.42 7.76 10.34
N ILE A 203 2.37 8.97 9.76
CA ILE A 203 2.42 10.25 10.49
C ILE A 203 0.97 10.73 10.64
N ALA A 204 0.53 10.99 11.88
CA ALA A 204 -0.81 11.49 12.10
C ALA A 204 -0.96 12.94 11.57
N PRO A 205 -2.13 13.35 11.07
CA PRO A 205 -2.39 14.77 10.78
C PRO A 205 -2.35 15.61 12.07
N MET A 206 -1.98 16.89 11.98
CA MET A 206 -1.74 17.79 13.11
C MET A 206 -2.96 18.56 13.62
#